data_AF-A0A2V1NUL6-F1
#
_entry.id   AF-A0A2V1NUL6-F1
#
_cell.length_a   1.000
_cell.length_b   1.000
_cell.length_c   1.000
_cell.angle_alpha   90.00
_cell.angle_beta   90.00
_cell.angle_gamma   90.00
#
_symmetry.space_group_name_H-M   'P 1'
#
loop_
_entity.id
_entity.type
_entity.pdbx_description
1 polymer ?
#
loop_
_entity_poly.entity_id
_entity_poly.type
_entity_poly.pdbx_seq_one_letter_code
_entity_poly.pdbx_strand_id
1 'polypeptide(L)'
;MTVTNQDPHAFDDVSRAWERLHRCGTGRPDDETDRHVRDCAARLAADPTADTAYAWTLGLVLLAPSLAQRPESEPATAARTALTSADAALRALPCAHGTHPYRDHEEEQDGDLADRVRTLADPAQWPSYDAPRDEWACPNNIAGYARIALDVVVPGSAGDVPARIPEETLDDIESLSSTLNLYPTGDPDVTLACQVSALAAADDEERPGRLLVAHAISWHLVSGMVRDKEILDDLIEAVEDTLPHYADATCDHEEHRGLDDDGPEYAEAGLRLTCAAGRERYERGHADWDEPPIGELLCPVRLVEVAQETLATVREGRERLFGERPLDHLDAEYLRADGRLDVEKIVGRLDHKHWNERYADDLGLWAARRHASADARERVVLFMTAYQTMKISYPGPPPNVAAGVLALMAPLAAAERPGTCAHTDDHPATRYVDLRHGLPQVYAPEEFPATEHTRTLESWTCPRFTGLLAAGCASGLEKLAED
;
A
#
# COMPACT_ATOMS: atom_id res chain seq x y z
N MET A 1 -41.33 42.95 -12.74
CA MET A 1 -41.67 42.10 -11.60
C MET A 1 -41.42 40.69 -12.11
N THR A 2 -40.25 40.12 -11.90
CA THR A 2 -39.87 39.53 -10.62
C THR A 2 -38.44 39.85 -10.24
N VAL A 3 -38.29 40.33 -9.01
CA VAL A 3 -37.04 40.33 -8.27
C VAL A 3 -36.90 38.91 -7.72
N THR A 4 -35.96 38.12 -8.23
CA THR A 4 -35.35 37.03 -7.44
C THR A 4 -34.01 37.56 -6.95
N ASN A 5 -34.10 38.47 -5.97
CA ASN A 5 -33.00 38.84 -5.10
C ASN A 5 -32.78 37.64 -4.17
N GLN A 6 -32.19 36.58 -4.69
CA GLN A 6 -31.62 35.55 -3.85
C GLN A 6 -30.33 36.11 -3.27
N ASP A 7 -30.23 36.04 -1.95
CA ASP A 7 -29.11 36.54 -1.18
C ASP A 7 -27.81 35.86 -1.67
N PRO A 8 -26.84 36.59 -2.23
CA PRO A 8 -25.55 36.03 -2.63
C PRO A 8 -24.87 35.27 -1.48
N HIS A 9 -25.11 35.69 -0.23
CA HIS A 9 -24.60 35.03 0.95
C HIS A 9 -25.18 33.63 1.18
N ALA A 10 -26.39 33.34 0.66
CA ALA A 10 -26.97 32.01 0.72
C ALA A 10 -26.18 31.01 -0.15
N PHE A 11 -25.69 31.42 -1.31
CA PHE A 11 -24.84 30.56 -2.14
C PHE A 11 -23.41 30.47 -1.62
N ASP A 12 -22.89 31.49 -0.93
CA ASP A 12 -21.61 31.42 -0.20
C ASP A 12 -21.64 30.39 0.93
N ASP A 13 -22.74 30.34 1.70
CA ASP A 13 -22.90 29.37 2.78
C ASP A 13 -23.06 27.95 2.24
N VAL A 14 -23.81 27.78 1.15
CA VAL A 14 -24.03 26.48 0.48
C VAL A 14 -22.72 25.96 -0.16
N SER A 15 -21.99 26.82 -0.87
CA SER A 15 -20.69 26.50 -1.45
C SER A 15 -19.68 26.04 -0.39
N ARG A 16 -19.55 26.79 0.72
CA ARG A 16 -18.68 26.42 1.85
C ARG A 16 -19.10 25.13 2.55
N ALA A 17 -20.40 24.82 2.58
CA ALA A 17 -20.88 23.55 3.11
C ALA A 17 -20.44 22.39 2.22
N TRP A 18 -20.62 22.49 0.89
CA TRP A 18 -20.20 21.45 -0.04
C TRP A 18 -18.68 21.27 -0.09
N GLU A 19 -17.91 22.36 -0.10
CA GLU A 19 -16.45 22.30 -0.06
C GLU A 19 -15.94 21.63 1.23
N ARG A 20 -16.64 21.84 2.36
CA ARG A 20 -16.32 21.15 3.61
C ARG A 20 -16.62 19.66 3.53
N LEU A 21 -17.80 19.29 3.02
CA LEU A 21 -18.20 17.90 2.88
C LEU A 21 -17.27 17.15 1.90
N HIS A 22 -16.90 17.79 0.80
CA HIS A 22 -15.94 17.27 -0.18
C HIS A 22 -14.53 17.16 0.41
N ARG A 23 -14.00 18.19 1.10
CA ARG A 23 -12.66 18.14 1.72
C ARG A 23 -12.55 17.24 2.94
N CYS A 24 -13.65 16.99 3.65
CA CYS A 24 -13.70 15.97 4.70
C CYS A 24 -13.78 14.55 4.10
N GLY A 25 -13.55 14.41 2.78
CA GLY A 25 -13.67 13.25 1.89
C GLY A 25 -12.88 11.99 2.25
N THR A 26 -13.02 11.50 3.47
CA THR A 26 -12.75 10.10 3.89
C THR A 26 -13.76 9.63 4.95
N GLY A 27 -14.73 10.49 5.31
CA GLY A 27 -15.76 10.18 6.30
C GLY A 27 -16.95 9.48 5.67
N ARG A 28 -17.20 8.24 6.09
CA ARG A 28 -18.44 7.49 5.90
C ARG A 28 -19.66 8.44 5.89
N PRO A 29 -20.60 8.31 4.93
CA PRO A 29 -21.75 9.22 4.80
C PRO A 29 -22.47 9.42 6.13
N ASP A 30 -22.67 10.67 6.52
CA ASP A 30 -23.30 11.05 7.78
C ASP A 30 -24.66 11.74 7.58
N ASP A 31 -25.37 11.95 8.70
CA ASP A 31 -26.70 12.57 8.70
C ASP A 31 -26.70 14.01 8.13
N GLU A 32 -25.55 14.69 8.16
CA GLU A 32 -25.39 16.04 7.59
C GLU A 32 -25.32 15.97 6.07
N THR A 33 -24.47 15.08 5.53
CA THR A 33 -24.33 14.78 4.11
C THR A 33 -25.67 14.35 3.51
N ASP A 34 -26.36 13.39 4.15
CA ASP A 34 -27.67 12.89 3.72
C ASP A 34 -28.73 14.00 3.71
N ARG A 35 -28.63 14.99 4.60
CA ARG A 35 -29.54 16.14 4.62
C ARG A 35 -29.28 17.07 3.45
N HIS A 36 -28.02 17.34 3.13
CA HIS A 36 -27.64 18.19 2.01
C HIS A 36 -28.01 17.56 0.66
N VAL A 37 -27.80 16.26 0.49
CA VAL A 37 -28.26 15.53 -0.70
C VAL A 37 -29.76 15.68 -0.88
N ARG A 38 -30.56 15.45 0.17
CA ARG A 38 -32.02 15.58 0.11
C ARG A 38 -32.47 17.00 -0.23
N ASP A 39 -31.84 18.03 0.34
CA ASP A 39 -32.18 19.42 0.00
C ASP A 39 -31.86 19.72 -1.47
N CYS A 40 -30.69 19.32 -1.97
CA CYS A 40 -30.33 19.51 -3.38
C CYS A 40 -31.30 18.77 -4.31
N ALA A 41 -31.56 17.48 -4.05
CA ALA A 41 -32.47 16.67 -4.83
C ALA A 41 -33.90 17.22 -4.83
N ALA A 42 -34.42 17.65 -3.67
CA ALA A 42 -35.76 18.22 -3.55
C ALA A 42 -35.89 19.55 -4.31
N ARG A 43 -34.89 20.43 -4.23
CA ARG A 43 -34.90 21.71 -4.96
C ARG A 43 -34.77 21.52 -6.47
N LEU A 44 -33.90 20.62 -6.90
CA LEU A 44 -33.73 20.29 -8.32
C LEU A 44 -34.99 19.62 -8.89
N ALA A 45 -35.63 18.72 -8.14
CA ALA A 45 -36.86 18.05 -8.57
C ALA A 45 -38.07 19.00 -8.63
N ALA A 46 -38.11 20.03 -7.78
CA ALA A 46 -39.22 20.99 -7.76
C ALA A 46 -39.29 21.86 -9.02
N ASP A 47 -38.14 22.29 -9.54
CA ASP A 47 -38.05 23.01 -10.82
C ASP A 47 -36.67 22.78 -11.49
N PRO A 48 -36.55 21.73 -12.33
CA PRO A 48 -35.29 21.38 -12.97
C PRO A 48 -34.84 22.40 -14.02
N THR A 49 -35.70 23.33 -14.42
CA THR A 49 -35.42 24.36 -15.44
C THR A 49 -35.19 25.76 -14.86
N ALA A 50 -35.25 25.89 -13.53
CA ALA A 50 -35.02 27.17 -12.87
C ALA A 50 -33.61 27.71 -13.16
N ASP A 51 -33.46 29.03 -13.14
CA ASP A 51 -32.15 29.70 -13.28
C ASP A 51 -31.13 29.27 -12.21
N THR A 52 -31.58 28.61 -11.13
CA THR A 52 -30.74 28.10 -10.03
C THR A 52 -30.43 26.60 -10.12
N ALA A 53 -30.93 25.90 -11.16
CA ALA A 53 -30.73 24.46 -11.34
C ALA A 53 -29.24 24.09 -11.40
N TYR A 54 -28.38 25.01 -11.87
CA TYR A 54 -26.92 24.82 -11.85
C TYR A 54 -26.40 24.58 -10.43
N ALA A 55 -26.89 25.32 -9.43
CA ALA A 55 -26.35 25.24 -8.08
C ALA A 55 -26.63 23.85 -7.48
N TRP A 56 -27.88 23.39 -7.59
CA TRP A 56 -28.28 22.09 -7.04
C TRP A 56 -27.67 20.92 -7.80
N THR A 57 -27.53 21.04 -9.12
CA THR A 57 -26.84 20.02 -9.93
C THR A 57 -25.37 19.90 -9.55
N LEU A 58 -24.63 21.02 -9.50
CA LEU A 58 -23.22 21.01 -9.12
C LEU A 58 -23.00 20.58 -7.66
N GLY A 59 -23.92 20.93 -6.75
CA GLY A 59 -23.93 20.40 -5.40
C GLY A 59 -24.09 18.87 -5.35
N LEU A 60 -24.94 18.30 -6.22
CA LEU A 60 -25.07 16.85 -6.34
C LEU A 60 -23.84 16.19 -7.00
N VAL A 61 -23.10 16.86 -7.88
CA VAL A 61 -21.80 16.37 -8.39
C VAL A 61 -20.80 16.24 -7.24
N LEU A 62 -20.63 17.31 -6.45
CA LEU A 62 -19.72 17.33 -5.29
C LEU A 62 -20.03 16.26 -4.23
N LEU A 63 -21.30 15.86 -4.13
CA LEU A 63 -21.78 14.87 -3.16
C LEU A 63 -21.92 13.47 -3.76
N ALA A 64 -21.74 13.30 -5.08
CA ALA A 64 -21.94 12.02 -5.76
C ALA A 64 -21.05 10.88 -5.22
N PRO A 65 -19.76 11.10 -4.85
CA PRO A 65 -18.93 10.05 -4.24
C PRO A 65 -19.56 9.44 -2.98
N SER A 66 -20.14 10.27 -2.10
CA SER A 66 -20.81 9.80 -0.88
C SER A 66 -22.06 8.95 -1.16
N LEU A 67 -22.69 9.15 -2.32
CA LEU A 67 -23.87 8.40 -2.76
C LEU A 67 -23.48 7.08 -3.41
N ALA A 68 -22.36 7.05 -4.13
CA ALA A 68 -21.80 5.83 -4.73
C ALA A 68 -21.49 4.75 -3.67
N GLN A 69 -21.11 5.15 -2.45
CA GLN A 69 -20.89 4.21 -1.33
C GLN A 69 -22.17 3.53 -0.82
N ARG A 70 -23.36 4.09 -1.11
CA ARG A 70 -24.67 3.53 -0.72
C ARG A 70 -25.70 3.79 -1.82
N PRO A 71 -25.56 3.15 -2.99
CA PRO A 71 -26.35 3.48 -4.18
C PRO A 71 -27.84 3.17 -3.99
N GLU A 72 -28.16 2.23 -3.09
CA GLU A 72 -29.54 1.85 -2.73
C GLU A 72 -30.15 2.65 -1.57
N SER A 73 -29.43 3.65 -1.05
CA SER A 73 -29.95 4.51 0.01
C SER A 73 -31.08 5.41 -0.52
N GLU A 74 -31.96 5.84 0.38
CA GLU A 74 -33.03 6.79 0.04
C GLU A 74 -32.47 8.12 -0.53
N PRO A 75 -31.42 8.74 0.04
CA PRO A 75 -30.78 9.92 -0.55
C PRO A 75 -30.24 9.68 -1.96
N ALA A 76 -29.58 8.54 -2.21
CA ALA A 76 -29.08 8.20 -3.55
C ALA A 76 -30.23 8.04 -4.55
N THR A 77 -31.32 7.37 -4.16
CA THR A 77 -32.51 7.22 -5.01
C THR A 77 -33.16 8.57 -5.34
N ALA A 78 -33.28 9.46 -4.35
CA ALA A 78 -33.81 10.81 -4.55
C ALA A 78 -32.92 11.63 -5.50
N ALA A 79 -31.60 11.60 -5.31
CA ALA A 79 -30.63 12.28 -6.16
C ALA A 79 -30.71 11.78 -7.61
N ARG A 80 -30.66 10.45 -7.84
CA ARG A 80 -30.79 9.88 -9.20
C ARG A 80 -32.06 10.32 -9.90
N THR A 81 -33.20 10.32 -9.18
CA THR A 81 -34.49 10.73 -9.74
C THR A 81 -34.48 12.20 -10.15
N ALA A 82 -33.92 13.07 -9.28
CA ALA A 82 -33.80 14.50 -9.54
C ALA A 82 -32.86 14.79 -10.71
N LEU A 83 -31.68 14.15 -10.75
CA LEU A 83 -30.68 14.30 -11.81
C LEU A 83 -31.20 13.81 -13.16
N THR A 84 -31.88 12.66 -13.21
CA THR A 84 -32.50 12.14 -14.44
C THR A 84 -33.57 13.10 -14.96
N SER A 85 -34.38 13.67 -14.05
CA SER A 85 -35.40 14.65 -14.41
C SER A 85 -34.78 15.96 -14.91
N ALA A 86 -33.68 16.38 -14.29
CA ALA A 86 -32.93 17.57 -14.69
C ALA A 86 -32.28 17.40 -16.07
N ASP A 87 -31.58 16.29 -16.32
CA ASP A 87 -31.02 15.97 -17.64
C ASP A 87 -32.10 16.04 -18.73
N ALA A 88 -33.21 15.34 -18.54
CA ALA A 88 -34.29 15.30 -19.52
C ALA A 88 -34.92 16.68 -19.78
N ALA A 89 -35.15 17.47 -18.72
CA ALA A 89 -35.77 18.79 -18.84
C ALA A 89 -34.81 19.82 -19.46
N LEU A 90 -33.54 19.83 -19.05
CA LEU A 90 -32.55 20.80 -19.50
C LEU A 90 -32.10 20.54 -20.94
N ARG A 91 -31.95 19.28 -21.36
CA ARG A 91 -31.63 18.94 -22.76
C ARG A 91 -32.74 19.28 -23.75
N ALA A 92 -33.98 19.39 -23.28
CA ALA A 92 -35.09 19.83 -24.11
C ALA A 92 -35.06 21.35 -24.40
N LEU A 93 -34.27 22.11 -23.65
CA LEU A 93 -34.11 23.55 -23.84
C LEU A 93 -33.09 23.85 -24.95
N PRO A 94 -33.32 24.90 -25.77
CA PRO A 94 -32.39 25.29 -26.82
C PRO A 94 -31.08 25.84 -26.22
N CYS A 95 -29.95 25.41 -26.78
CA CYS A 95 -28.63 25.95 -26.49
C CYS A 95 -27.92 26.29 -27.81
N ALA A 96 -27.29 27.47 -27.87
CA ALA A 96 -26.58 27.94 -29.07
C ALA A 96 -25.05 27.83 -28.94
N HIS A 97 -24.53 27.41 -27.78
CA HIS A 97 -23.11 27.26 -27.54
C HIS A 97 -22.53 26.07 -28.31
N GLY A 98 -21.36 26.25 -28.92
CA GLY A 98 -20.68 25.20 -29.68
C GLY A 98 -19.89 24.22 -28.80
N THR A 99 -19.50 24.68 -27.62
CA THR A 99 -18.73 23.98 -26.59
C THR A 99 -19.49 23.99 -25.28
N HIS A 100 -19.12 23.07 -24.38
CA HIS A 100 -19.73 22.96 -23.05
C HIS A 100 -18.67 22.46 -22.07
N PRO A 101 -18.38 23.19 -20.98
CA PRO A 101 -17.33 22.86 -20.02
C PRO A 101 -17.34 21.42 -19.49
N TYR A 102 -18.52 20.80 -19.28
CA TYR A 102 -18.59 19.43 -18.76
C TYR A 102 -17.87 18.39 -19.64
N ARG A 103 -17.66 18.67 -20.94
CA ARG A 103 -17.07 17.70 -21.88
C ARG A 103 -15.58 17.46 -21.64
N ASP A 104 -14.90 18.47 -21.11
CA ASP A 104 -13.47 18.44 -20.81
C ASP A 104 -13.26 18.46 -19.27
N HIS A 105 -14.32 18.26 -18.49
CA HIS A 105 -14.30 18.37 -17.03
C HIS A 105 -13.81 17.07 -16.39
N GLU A 106 -12.66 17.14 -15.73
CA GLU A 106 -12.02 16.03 -15.05
C GLU A 106 -12.36 16.00 -13.56
N GLU A 107 -12.13 14.86 -12.92
CA GLU A 107 -12.40 14.65 -11.49
C GLU A 107 -11.57 15.53 -10.57
N GLU A 108 -10.30 15.75 -10.90
CA GLU A 108 -9.41 16.65 -10.15
C GLU A 108 -9.94 18.10 -10.10
N GLN A 109 -10.85 18.45 -11.02
CA GLN A 109 -11.49 19.76 -11.11
C GLN A 109 -12.80 19.84 -10.32
N ASP A 110 -13.30 18.73 -9.75
CA ASP A 110 -14.56 18.73 -9.00
C ASP A 110 -14.50 19.69 -7.80
N GLY A 111 -13.35 19.78 -7.12
CA GLY A 111 -13.13 20.71 -6.02
C GLY A 111 -13.38 22.18 -6.38
N ASP A 112 -13.12 22.56 -7.63
CA ASP A 112 -13.37 23.93 -8.13
C ASP A 112 -14.87 24.23 -8.28
N LEU A 113 -15.73 23.22 -8.40
CA LEU A 113 -17.16 23.40 -8.63
C LEU A 113 -17.84 24.16 -7.50
N ALA A 114 -17.37 24.02 -6.26
CA ALA A 114 -17.88 24.80 -5.13
C ALA A 114 -17.69 26.30 -5.36
N ASP A 115 -16.51 26.71 -5.86
CA ASP A 115 -16.22 28.09 -6.23
C ASP A 115 -16.99 28.51 -7.49
N ARG A 116 -17.24 27.59 -8.44
CA ARG A 116 -18.07 27.87 -9.62
C ARG A 116 -19.51 28.20 -9.22
N VAL A 117 -20.10 27.49 -8.26
CA VAL A 117 -21.47 27.78 -7.77
C VAL A 117 -21.56 29.20 -7.24
N ARG A 118 -20.57 29.63 -6.45
CA ARG A 118 -20.49 30.97 -5.86
C ARG A 118 -20.37 32.05 -6.94
N THR A 119 -19.42 31.88 -7.87
CA THR A 119 -19.15 32.86 -8.93
C THR A 119 -20.23 32.88 -10.02
N LEU A 120 -20.95 31.78 -10.24
CA LEU A 120 -22.14 31.75 -11.10
C LEU A 120 -23.28 32.59 -10.50
N ALA A 121 -23.44 32.59 -9.17
CA ALA A 121 -24.48 33.38 -8.49
C ALA A 121 -24.20 34.89 -8.52
N ASP A 122 -22.93 35.31 -8.55
CA ASP A 122 -22.51 36.71 -8.62
C ASP A 122 -21.67 37.02 -9.88
N PRO A 123 -22.28 37.58 -10.94
CA PRO A 123 -21.57 37.95 -12.17
C PRO A 123 -20.40 38.91 -11.96
N ALA A 124 -20.40 39.72 -10.90
CA ALA A 124 -19.31 40.65 -10.61
C ALA A 124 -18.04 39.94 -10.13
N GLN A 125 -18.17 38.70 -9.67
CA GLN A 125 -17.08 37.87 -9.18
C GLN A 125 -16.61 36.82 -10.20
N TRP A 126 -17.21 36.78 -11.40
CA TRP A 126 -16.81 35.84 -12.45
C TRP A 126 -15.38 36.15 -12.93
N PRO A 127 -14.38 35.32 -12.62
CA PRO A 127 -13.03 35.51 -13.13
C PRO A 127 -12.96 35.12 -14.61
N SER A 128 -11.81 35.40 -15.24
CA SER A 128 -11.52 34.93 -16.60
C SER A 128 -11.26 33.43 -16.58
N TYR A 129 -12.31 32.63 -16.51
CA TYR A 129 -12.25 31.18 -16.64
C TYR A 129 -12.18 30.73 -18.11
N ASP A 130 -12.03 29.43 -18.29
CA ASP A 130 -11.85 28.74 -19.57
C ASP A 130 -13.07 28.88 -20.50
N ALA A 131 -14.23 29.23 -19.94
CA ALA A 131 -15.44 29.55 -20.68
C ALA A 131 -16.23 30.73 -20.06
N PRO A 132 -17.04 31.45 -20.87
CA PRO A 132 -17.94 32.49 -20.39
C PRO A 132 -18.99 31.99 -19.38
N ARG A 133 -19.48 32.89 -18.52
CA ARG A 133 -20.49 32.58 -17.49
C ARG A 133 -21.77 32.00 -18.08
N ASP A 134 -22.23 32.53 -19.20
CA ASP A 134 -23.46 32.09 -19.87
C ASP A 134 -23.32 30.69 -20.50
N GLU A 135 -22.11 30.29 -20.86
CA GLU A 135 -21.81 28.92 -21.32
C GLU A 135 -21.82 27.94 -20.14
N TRP A 136 -21.24 28.32 -19.00
CA TRP A 136 -21.29 27.51 -17.77
C TRP A 136 -22.71 27.33 -17.22
N ALA A 137 -23.54 28.38 -17.28
CA ALA A 137 -24.92 28.33 -16.82
C ALA A 137 -25.90 27.76 -17.86
N CYS A 138 -25.47 27.42 -19.07
CA CYS A 138 -26.38 27.00 -20.11
C CYS A 138 -27.03 25.63 -19.80
N PRO A 139 -28.28 25.38 -20.24
CA PRO A 139 -28.99 24.14 -19.92
C PRO A 139 -28.24 22.86 -20.30
N ASN A 140 -27.59 22.85 -21.47
CA ASN A 140 -26.83 21.69 -21.93
C ASN A 140 -25.60 21.40 -21.06
N ASN A 141 -24.94 22.44 -20.54
CA ASN A 141 -23.80 22.25 -19.65
C ASN A 141 -24.25 21.64 -18.32
N ILE A 142 -25.34 22.18 -17.74
CA ILE A 142 -25.89 21.67 -16.48
C ILE A 142 -26.45 20.24 -16.65
N ALA A 143 -27.08 19.91 -17.78
CA ALA A 143 -27.46 18.54 -18.09
C ALA A 143 -26.24 17.60 -18.18
N GLY A 144 -25.13 18.07 -18.76
CA GLY A 144 -23.86 17.34 -18.77
C GLY A 144 -23.35 17.01 -17.36
N TYR A 145 -23.32 18.00 -16.46
CA TYR A 145 -22.98 17.76 -15.05
C TYR A 145 -23.97 16.86 -14.32
N ALA A 146 -25.28 16.94 -14.64
CA ALA A 146 -26.25 16.02 -14.07
C ALA A 146 -25.95 14.57 -14.46
N ARG A 147 -25.49 14.35 -15.69
CA ARG A 147 -25.05 13.04 -16.17
C ARG A 147 -23.73 12.58 -15.59
N ILE A 148 -22.77 13.49 -15.35
CA ILE A 148 -21.54 13.18 -14.58
C ILE A 148 -21.92 12.66 -13.19
N ALA A 149 -22.80 13.38 -12.46
CA ALA A 149 -23.25 12.94 -11.14
C ALA A 149 -23.99 11.59 -11.19
N LEU A 150 -24.81 11.36 -12.22
CA LEU A 150 -25.46 10.06 -12.42
C LEU A 150 -24.44 8.94 -12.66
N ASP A 151 -23.42 9.19 -13.47
CA ASP A 151 -22.37 8.22 -13.78
C ASP A 151 -21.54 7.87 -12.55
N VAL A 152 -21.22 8.85 -11.69
CA VAL A 152 -20.54 8.57 -10.41
C VAL A 152 -21.40 7.69 -9.50
N VAL A 153 -22.72 7.94 -9.40
CA VAL A 153 -23.63 7.16 -8.54
C VAL A 153 -23.96 5.79 -9.13
N VAL A 154 -24.02 5.69 -10.46
CA VAL A 154 -24.30 4.47 -11.22
C VAL A 154 -23.30 4.42 -12.40
N PRO A 155 -22.12 3.83 -12.19
CA PRO A 155 -21.07 3.75 -13.21
C PRO A 155 -21.57 3.20 -14.54
N GLY A 156 -21.22 3.88 -15.64
CA GLY A 156 -21.62 3.51 -16.99
C GLY A 156 -23.06 3.92 -17.36
N SER A 157 -23.73 4.74 -16.54
CA SER A 157 -25.09 5.21 -16.83
C SER A 157 -25.13 6.32 -17.88
N ALA A 158 -24.01 6.98 -18.18
CA ALA A 158 -23.91 8.01 -19.21
C ALA A 158 -22.63 7.85 -20.07
N GLY A 159 -22.77 7.42 -21.32
CA GLY A 159 -21.64 7.20 -22.23
C GLY A 159 -21.15 8.42 -23.01
N ASP A 160 -21.65 9.63 -22.73
CA ASP A 160 -21.25 10.88 -23.40
C ASP A 160 -20.76 11.97 -22.43
N VAL A 161 -20.34 11.55 -21.24
CA VAL A 161 -19.65 12.39 -20.25
C VAL A 161 -18.24 11.82 -20.01
N PRO A 162 -17.29 12.63 -19.50
CA PRO A 162 -15.97 12.12 -19.15
C PRO A 162 -16.06 10.97 -18.15
N ALA A 163 -15.43 9.85 -18.48
CA ALA A 163 -15.40 8.66 -17.63
C ALA A 163 -14.88 8.95 -16.22
N ARG A 164 -15.57 8.42 -15.20
CA ARG A 164 -15.22 8.57 -13.78
C ARG A 164 -14.77 7.26 -13.17
N ILE A 165 -13.62 7.30 -12.51
CA ILE A 165 -13.09 6.13 -11.82
C ILE A 165 -13.97 5.90 -10.58
N PRO A 166 -14.43 4.67 -10.30
CA PRO A 166 -15.19 4.39 -9.11
C PRO A 166 -14.42 4.76 -7.84
N GLU A 167 -15.11 5.33 -6.85
CA GLU A 167 -14.51 5.74 -5.56
C GLU A 167 -13.73 4.59 -4.89
N GLU A 168 -14.29 3.37 -4.90
CA GLU A 168 -13.64 2.18 -4.34
C GLU A 168 -12.28 1.90 -5.01
N THR A 169 -12.16 2.16 -6.32
CA THR A 169 -10.89 2.02 -7.03
C THR A 169 -9.90 3.12 -6.63
N LEU A 170 -10.36 4.34 -6.37
CA LEU A 170 -9.51 5.43 -5.90
C LEU A 170 -9.01 5.18 -4.47
N ASP A 171 -9.88 4.69 -3.58
CA ASP A 171 -9.54 4.27 -2.22
C ASP A 171 -8.49 3.14 -2.23
N ASP A 172 -8.64 2.16 -3.14
CA ASP A 172 -7.66 1.10 -3.37
C ASP A 172 -6.32 1.66 -3.85
N ILE A 173 -6.33 2.62 -4.79
CA ILE A 173 -5.11 3.28 -5.30
C ILE A 173 -4.39 4.02 -4.17
N GLU A 174 -5.11 4.83 -3.37
CA GLU A 174 -4.51 5.57 -2.27
C GLU A 174 -3.93 4.62 -1.21
N SER A 175 -4.70 3.62 -0.80
CA SER A 175 -4.29 2.63 0.22
C SER A 175 -3.07 1.84 -0.24
N LEU A 176 -3.07 1.37 -1.48
CA LEU A 176 -1.97 0.60 -2.04
C LEU A 176 -0.74 1.47 -2.30
N SER A 177 -0.91 2.68 -2.85
CA SER A 177 0.20 3.63 -3.06
C SER A 177 0.87 4.00 -1.74
N SER A 178 0.10 4.27 -0.69
CA SER A 178 0.65 4.55 0.66
C SER A 178 1.46 3.37 1.20
N THR A 179 1.00 2.14 0.98
CA THR A 179 1.67 0.90 1.36
C THR A 179 2.98 0.70 0.61
N LEU A 180 2.95 0.81 -0.72
CA LEU A 180 4.11 0.62 -1.59
C LEU A 180 5.17 1.72 -1.38
N ASN A 181 4.76 2.92 -1.00
CA ASN A 181 5.67 4.02 -0.63
C ASN A 181 6.20 3.94 0.81
N LEU A 182 5.89 2.88 1.58
CA LEU A 182 6.32 2.67 2.97
C LEU A 182 5.76 3.70 3.97
N TYR A 183 4.61 4.31 3.65
CA TYR A 183 3.84 5.19 4.54
C TYR A 183 2.39 4.71 4.67
N PRO A 184 2.15 3.45 5.10
CA PRO A 184 0.80 2.89 5.08
C PRO A 184 -0.14 3.66 6.01
N THR A 185 -1.35 3.93 5.53
CA THR A 185 -2.45 4.52 6.31
C THR A 185 -3.18 3.48 7.17
N GLY A 186 -2.96 2.19 6.90
CA GLY A 186 -3.54 1.04 7.59
C GLY A 186 -2.53 -0.10 7.80
N ASP A 187 -3.03 -1.32 7.93
CA ASP A 187 -2.20 -2.52 8.01
C ASP A 187 -1.75 -2.93 6.59
N PRO A 188 -0.45 -2.90 6.27
CA PRO A 188 0.03 -3.24 4.92
C PRO A 188 -0.28 -4.68 4.53
N ASP A 189 -0.27 -5.63 5.48
CA ASP A 189 -0.51 -7.04 5.19
C ASP A 189 -1.98 -7.25 4.78
N VAL A 190 -2.91 -6.54 5.42
CA VAL A 190 -4.33 -6.53 5.04
C VAL A 190 -4.52 -5.93 3.65
N THR A 191 -3.91 -4.77 3.37
CA THR A 191 -4.00 -4.13 2.05
C THR A 191 -3.49 -5.06 0.94
N LEU A 192 -2.35 -5.71 1.14
CA LEU A 192 -1.76 -6.62 0.17
C LEU A 192 -2.58 -7.90 -0.01
N ALA A 193 -3.06 -8.50 1.10
CA ALA A 193 -3.93 -9.67 1.06
C ALA A 193 -5.25 -9.40 0.32
N CYS A 194 -5.82 -8.20 0.46
CA CYS A 194 -7.00 -7.77 -0.30
C CYS A 194 -6.72 -7.78 -1.80
N GLN A 195 -5.56 -7.31 -2.26
CA GLN A 195 -5.22 -7.29 -3.70
C GLN A 195 -4.98 -8.70 -4.25
N VAL A 196 -4.38 -9.58 -3.47
CA VAL A 196 -4.24 -11.01 -3.82
C VAL A 196 -5.61 -11.67 -3.95
N SER A 197 -6.48 -11.46 -2.98
CA SER A 197 -7.87 -11.96 -3.00
C SER A 197 -8.66 -11.41 -4.18
N ALA A 198 -8.46 -10.14 -4.53
CA ALA A 198 -9.11 -9.50 -5.67
C ALA A 198 -8.68 -10.12 -7.00
N LEU A 199 -7.41 -10.51 -7.18
CA LEU A 199 -6.99 -11.26 -8.36
C LEU A 199 -7.67 -12.63 -8.43
N ALA A 200 -7.72 -13.36 -7.31
CA ALA A 200 -8.35 -14.67 -7.25
C ALA A 200 -9.87 -14.63 -7.57
N ALA A 201 -10.53 -13.53 -7.22
CA ALA A 201 -11.96 -13.32 -7.47
C ALA A 201 -12.29 -12.63 -8.80
N ALA A 202 -11.28 -12.16 -9.54
CA ALA A 202 -11.46 -11.31 -10.71
C ALA A 202 -12.23 -11.99 -11.85
N ASP A 203 -13.15 -11.26 -12.46
CA ASP A 203 -13.79 -11.68 -13.71
C ASP A 203 -12.88 -11.46 -14.94
N ASP A 204 -13.36 -11.81 -16.14
CA ASP A 204 -12.56 -11.72 -17.37
C ASP A 204 -12.17 -10.28 -17.75
N GLU A 205 -12.96 -9.27 -17.36
CA GLU A 205 -12.67 -7.87 -17.67
C GLU A 205 -11.69 -7.25 -16.67
N GLU A 206 -11.76 -7.65 -15.40
CA GLU A 206 -10.91 -7.12 -14.32
C GLU A 206 -9.53 -7.80 -14.26
N ARG A 207 -9.47 -9.10 -14.60
CA ARG A 207 -8.29 -9.94 -14.39
C ARG A 207 -6.99 -9.40 -15.01
N PRO A 208 -6.97 -8.83 -16.23
CA PRO A 208 -5.76 -8.23 -16.77
C PRO A 208 -5.21 -7.12 -15.86
N GLY A 209 -6.05 -6.19 -15.41
CA GLY A 209 -5.65 -5.12 -14.50
C GLY A 209 -5.17 -5.65 -13.15
N ARG A 210 -5.91 -6.60 -12.55
CA ARG A 210 -5.52 -7.23 -11.27
C ARG A 210 -4.19 -8.01 -11.37
N LEU A 211 -3.88 -8.60 -12.52
CA LEU A 211 -2.58 -9.26 -12.75
C LEU A 211 -1.43 -8.25 -12.80
N LEU A 212 -1.65 -7.06 -13.36
CA LEU A 212 -0.65 -5.97 -13.31
C LEU A 212 -0.42 -5.50 -11.86
N VAL A 213 -1.49 -5.38 -11.06
CA VAL A 213 -1.38 -5.08 -9.62
C VAL A 213 -0.57 -6.16 -8.90
N ALA A 214 -0.88 -7.44 -9.15
CA ALA A 214 -0.15 -8.58 -8.58
C ALA A 214 1.35 -8.56 -8.93
N HIS A 215 1.69 -8.18 -10.17
CA HIS A 215 3.07 -8.00 -10.58
C HIS A 215 3.75 -6.86 -9.81
N ALA A 216 3.10 -5.70 -9.69
CA ALA A 216 3.63 -4.55 -8.97
C ALA A 216 3.91 -4.86 -7.49
N ILE A 217 2.96 -5.49 -6.80
CA ILE A 217 3.09 -5.80 -5.37
C ILE A 217 4.10 -6.92 -5.09
N SER A 218 4.43 -7.75 -6.08
CA SER A 218 5.33 -8.89 -5.90
C SER A 218 6.69 -8.47 -5.33
N TRP A 219 7.25 -7.36 -5.80
CA TRP A 219 8.52 -6.80 -5.32
C TRP A 219 8.46 -6.41 -3.84
N HIS A 220 7.34 -5.84 -3.42
CA HIS A 220 7.12 -5.45 -2.03
C HIS A 220 6.96 -6.69 -1.13
N LEU A 221 6.17 -7.66 -1.56
CA LEU A 221 5.95 -8.92 -0.83
C LEU A 221 7.25 -9.69 -0.61
N VAL A 222 8.14 -9.72 -1.61
CA VAL A 222 9.43 -10.42 -1.49
C VAL A 222 10.53 -9.57 -0.84
N SER A 223 10.28 -8.29 -0.54
CA SER A 223 11.30 -7.40 0.04
C SER A 223 11.76 -7.86 1.44
N GLY A 224 10.92 -8.62 2.15
CA GLY A 224 11.09 -8.96 3.55
C GLY A 224 10.46 -7.95 4.52
N MET A 225 9.75 -6.94 4.01
CA MET A 225 8.90 -6.09 4.85
C MET A 225 7.62 -6.80 5.26
N VAL A 226 7.08 -7.67 4.39
CA VAL A 226 5.94 -8.53 4.66
C VAL A 226 6.44 -9.86 5.21
N ARG A 227 5.82 -10.32 6.31
CA ARG A 227 6.24 -11.53 7.04
C ARG A 227 5.21 -12.65 7.01
N ASP A 228 4.01 -12.36 6.50
CA ASP A 228 2.99 -13.37 6.30
C ASP A 228 3.33 -14.26 5.09
N LYS A 229 3.52 -15.54 5.36
CA LYS A 229 3.79 -16.55 4.34
C LYS A 229 2.54 -16.85 3.51
N GLU A 230 1.37 -16.81 4.12
CA GLU A 230 0.09 -17.14 3.48
C GLU A 230 -0.18 -16.18 2.32
N ILE A 231 0.11 -14.88 2.47
CA ILE A 231 -0.05 -13.90 1.37
C ILE A 231 0.79 -14.26 0.13
N LEU A 232 2.01 -14.77 0.33
CA LEU A 232 2.87 -15.21 -0.78
C LEU A 232 2.37 -16.51 -1.40
N ASP A 233 1.89 -17.45 -0.58
CA ASP A 233 1.30 -18.71 -1.05
C ASP A 233 0.01 -18.44 -1.86
N ASP A 234 -0.86 -17.57 -1.36
CA ASP A 234 -2.10 -17.14 -2.02
C ASP A 234 -1.83 -16.39 -3.31
N LEU A 235 -0.79 -15.53 -3.36
CA LEU A 235 -0.40 -14.86 -4.60
C LEU A 235 0.12 -15.85 -5.65
N ILE A 236 0.88 -16.86 -5.23
CA ILE A 236 1.33 -17.92 -6.14
C ILE A 236 0.11 -18.66 -6.72
N GLU A 237 -0.85 -19.05 -5.87
CA GLU A 237 -2.07 -19.74 -6.29
C GLU A 237 -2.91 -18.87 -7.25
N ALA A 238 -3.16 -17.60 -6.88
CA ALA A 238 -3.96 -16.68 -7.70
C ALA A 238 -3.35 -16.44 -9.10
N VAL A 239 -2.01 -16.34 -9.20
CA VAL A 239 -1.34 -16.17 -10.49
C VAL A 239 -1.30 -17.48 -11.29
N GLU A 240 -1.13 -18.63 -10.63
CA GLU A 240 -1.22 -19.95 -11.28
C GLU A 240 -2.62 -20.18 -11.88
N ASP A 241 -3.68 -19.82 -11.15
CA ASP A 241 -5.06 -19.93 -11.59
C ASP A 241 -5.42 -18.96 -12.71
N THR A 242 -4.68 -17.85 -12.83
CA THR A 242 -4.83 -16.88 -13.92
C THR A 242 -4.27 -17.39 -15.25
N LEU A 243 -3.17 -18.15 -15.24
CA LEU A 243 -2.47 -18.59 -16.47
C LEU A 243 -3.36 -19.35 -17.48
N PRO A 244 -4.23 -20.30 -17.07
CA PRO A 244 -5.14 -20.99 -17.99
C PRO A 244 -6.03 -20.10 -18.84
N HIS A 245 -6.37 -18.88 -18.38
CA HIS A 245 -7.20 -17.94 -19.12
C HIS A 245 -6.52 -17.39 -20.38
N TYR A 246 -5.20 -17.53 -20.50
CA TYR A 246 -4.40 -17.04 -21.62
C TYR A 246 -3.66 -18.15 -22.39
N ALA A 247 -3.95 -19.43 -22.10
CA ALA A 247 -3.16 -20.57 -22.59
C ALA A 247 -3.09 -20.68 -24.14
N ASP A 248 -4.15 -20.27 -24.83
CA ASP A 248 -4.27 -20.33 -26.30
C ASP A 248 -4.07 -18.96 -26.97
N ALA A 249 -3.55 -17.98 -26.24
CA ALA A 249 -3.37 -16.62 -26.75
C ALA A 249 -2.36 -16.55 -27.89
N THR A 250 -2.74 -15.85 -28.96
CA THR A 250 -1.84 -15.42 -30.03
C THR A 250 -2.11 -13.97 -30.37
N CYS A 251 -1.07 -13.21 -30.71
CA CYS A 251 -1.20 -11.81 -31.09
C CYS A 251 -0.28 -11.48 -32.27
N ASP A 252 -0.63 -10.44 -33.01
CA ASP A 252 0.12 -9.93 -34.15
C ASP A 252 1.00 -8.72 -33.81
N HIS A 253 1.12 -8.36 -32.51
CA HIS A 253 1.99 -7.26 -32.08
C HIS A 253 3.46 -7.59 -32.36
N GLU A 254 4.22 -6.61 -32.87
CA GLU A 254 5.66 -6.77 -33.10
C GLU A 254 6.46 -6.72 -31.79
N GLU A 255 5.96 -6.00 -30.78
CA GLU A 255 6.54 -5.85 -29.45
C GLU A 255 5.44 -5.75 -28.40
N HIS A 256 5.73 -6.22 -27.17
CA HIS A 256 4.87 -6.04 -26.00
C HIS A 256 5.55 -5.11 -25.01
N ARG A 257 5.40 -3.79 -25.21
CA ARG A 257 5.92 -2.81 -24.25
C ARG A 257 5.11 -2.86 -22.96
N GLY A 258 5.81 -2.86 -21.83
CA GLY A 258 5.20 -2.63 -20.51
C GLY A 258 5.20 -1.14 -20.17
N LEU A 259 4.67 -0.81 -19.00
CA LEU A 259 4.86 0.51 -18.40
C LEU A 259 6.31 0.66 -17.92
N ASP A 260 6.89 1.83 -18.15
CA ASP A 260 8.26 2.17 -17.81
C ASP A 260 8.34 2.70 -16.36
N ASP A 261 7.88 1.98 -15.33
CA ASP A 261 7.91 2.55 -13.96
C ASP A 261 7.94 1.59 -12.77
N ASP A 262 8.12 2.20 -11.59
CA ASP A 262 8.22 1.59 -10.27
C ASP A 262 6.89 1.02 -9.75
N GLY A 263 6.96 0.22 -8.67
CA GLY A 263 5.83 -0.55 -8.14
C GLY A 263 4.53 0.26 -7.93
N PRO A 264 4.56 1.42 -7.27
CA PRO A 264 3.38 2.27 -7.07
C PRO A 264 2.63 2.67 -8.34
N GLU A 265 3.32 3.21 -9.35
CA GLU A 265 2.70 3.70 -10.58
C GLU A 265 2.15 2.55 -11.42
N TYR A 266 2.87 1.43 -11.46
CA TYR A 266 2.41 0.19 -12.10
C TYR A 266 1.15 -0.38 -11.42
N ALA A 267 1.09 -0.32 -10.10
CA ALA A 267 -0.07 -0.77 -9.33
C ALA A 267 -1.29 0.13 -9.56
N GLU A 268 -1.10 1.46 -9.60
CA GLU A 268 -2.16 2.42 -9.92
C GLU A 268 -2.73 2.17 -11.31
N ALA A 269 -1.88 2.02 -12.32
CA ALA A 269 -2.33 1.70 -13.68
C ALA A 269 -3.12 0.38 -13.70
N GLY A 270 -2.62 -0.66 -13.04
CA GLY A 270 -3.32 -1.94 -12.89
C GLY A 270 -4.72 -1.80 -12.30
N LEU A 271 -4.86 -1.04 -11.20
CA LEU A 271 -6.15 -0.78 -10.55
C LEU A 271 -7.11 -0.01 -11.47
N ARG A 272 -6.64 1.04 -12.16
CA ARG A 272 -7.47 1.78 -13.11
C ARG A 272 -8.01 0.86 -14.21
N LEU A 273 -7.17 -0.03 -14.72
CA LEU A 273 -7.52 -0.94 -15.82
C LEU A 273 -8.53 -2.04 -15.43
N THR A 274 -8.83 -2.21 -14.14
CA THR A 274 -9.90 -3.11 -13.68
C THR A 274 -11.29 -2.64 -14.08
N CYS A 275 -11.50 -1.32 -14.22
CA CYS A 275 -12.81 -0.75 -14.54
C CYS A 275 -12.87 -0.14 -15.95
N ALA A 276 -14.05 -0.15 -16.57
CA ALA A 276 -14.24 0.38 -17.93
C ALA A 276 -13.87 1.87 -18.05
N ALA A 277 -14.19 2.67 -17.03
CA ALA A 277 -13.87 4.09 -17.00
C ALA A 277 -12.37 4.37 -16.95
N GLY A 278 -11.61 3.59 -16.17
CA GLY A 278 -10.16 3.69 -16.12
C GLY A 278 -9.52 3.26 -17.44
N ARG A 279 -10.05 2.22 -18.10
CA ARG A 279 -9.62 1.83 -19.46
C ARG A 279 -9.84 2.94 -20.50
N GLU A 280 -10.98 3.61 -20.46
CA GLU A 280 -11.26 4.76 -21.35
C GLU A 280 -10.32 5.94 -21.05
N ARG A 281 -10.07 6.25 -19.77
CA ARG A 281 -9.14 7.31 -19.38
C ARG A 281 -7.71 7.01 -19.82
N TYR A 282 -7.27 5.77 -19.63
CA TYR A 282 -5.97 5.30 -20.09
C TYR A 282 -5.81 5.50 -21.60
N GLU A 283 -6.75 5.02 -22.40
CA GLU A 283 -6.68 5.10 -23.87
C GLU A 283 -6.71 6.55 -24.39
N ARG A 284 -7.28 7.50 -23.63
CA ARG A 284 -7.23 8.93 -23.98
C ARG A 284 -5.87 9.57 -23.67
N GLY A 285 -5.17 9.09 -22.65
CA GLY A 285 -3.96 9.72 -22.12
C GLY A 285 -2.64 9.04 -22.50
N HIS A 286 -2.66 7.75 -22.87
CA HIS A 286 -1.43 6.95 -23.01
C HIS A 286 -0.40 7.60 -23.98
N ALA A 287 -0.87 8.21 -25.08
CA ALA A 287 -0.01 8.86 -26.05
C ALA A 287 0.69 10.12 -25.51
N ASP A 288 0.05 10.85 -24.59
CA ASP A 288 0.63 12.02 -23.94
C ASP A 288 1.67 11.61 -22.87
N TRP A 289 1.60 10.37 -22.39
CA TRP A 289 2.51 9.78 -21.40
C TRP A 289 3.60 8.89 -22.01
N ASP A 290 3.66 8.75 -23.34
CA ASP A 290 4.55 7.80 -24.07
C ASP A 290 4.36 6.32 -23.64
N GLU A 291 3.15 6.00 -23.20
CA GLU A 291 2.75 4.66 -22.76
C GLU A 291 2.16 3.83 -23.91
N PRO A 292 2.25 2.49 -23.84
CA PRO A 292 1.68 1.61 -24.86
C PRO A 292 0.14 1.73 -24.90
N PRO A 293 -0.50 1.55 -26.08
CA PRO A 293 -1.95 1.47 -26.16
C PRO A 293 -2.47 0.27 -25.37
N ILE A 294 -3.73 0.34 -24.89
CA ILE A 294 -4.28 -0.69 -23.98
C ILE A 294 -4.24 -2.10 -24.59
N GLY A 295 -4.38 -2.21 -25.92
CA GLY A 295 -4.34 -3.49 -26.63
C GLY A 295 -2.97 -4.18 -26.57
N GLU A 296 -1.88 -3.42 -26.48
CA GLU A 296 -0.53 -3.95 -26.28
C GLU A 296 -0.30 -4.29 -24.80
N LEU A 297 -0.68 -3.39 -23.89
CA LEU A 297 -0.49 -3.54 -22.45
C LEU A 297 -1.27 -4.74 -21.88
N LEU A 298 -2.53 -4.90 -22.29
CA LEU A 298 -3.41 -5.99 -21.86
C LEU A 298 -3.43 -7.16 -22.86
N CYS A 299 -2.44 -7.24 -23.76
CA CYS A 299 -2.32 -8.35 -24.69
C CYS A 299 -2.21 -9.68 -23.91
N PRO A 300 -3.07 -10.68 -24.18
CA PRO A 300 -3.02 -11.96 -23.48
C PRO A 300 -1.65 -12.66 -23.52
N VAL A 301 -0.88 -12.52 -24.62
CA VAL A 301 0.49 -13.07 -24.71
C VAL A 301 1.43 -12.35 -23.73
N ARG A 302 1.33 -11.03 -23.61
CA ARG A 302 2.10 -10.26 -22.62
C ARG A 302 1.70 -10.61 -21.19
N LEU A 303 0.41 -10.78 -20.93
CA LEU A 303 -0.09 -11.16 -19.59
C LEU A 303 0.45 -12.53 -19.15
N VAL A 304 0.70 -13.47 -20.07
CA VAL A 304 1.40 -14.73 -19.75
C VAL A 304 2.83 -14.46 -19.27
N GLU A 305 3.57 -13.57 -19.94
CA GLU A 305 4.93 -13.19 -19.53
C GLU A 305 4.92 -12.54 -18.15
N VAL A 306 4.03 -11.58 -17.92
CA VAL A 306 3.85 -10.90 -16.63
C VAL A 306 3.54 -11.91 -15.52
N ALA A 307 2.62 -12.85 -15.75
CA ALA A 307 2.29 -13.89 -14.79
C ALA A 307 3.49 -14.81 -14.48
N GLN A 308 4.26 -15.19 -15.50
CA GLN A 308 5.46 -16.03 -15.32
C GLN A 308 6.57 -15.31 -14.57
N GLU A 309 6.82 -14.04 -14.87
CA GLU A 309 7.77 -13.18 -14.16
C GLU A 309 7.37 -13.00 -12.69
N THR A 310 6.08 -12.74 -12.45
CA THR A 310 5.52 -12.66 -11.09
C THR A 310 5.71 -13.96 -10.33
N LEU A 311 5.35 -15.12 -10.92
CA LEU A 311 5.55 -16.42 -10.28
C LEU A 311 7.02 -16.72 -9.98
N ALA A 312 7.93 -16.40 -10.89
CA ALA A 312 9.36 -16.59 -10.68
C ALA A 312 9.83 -15.74 -9.48
N THR A 313 9.49 -14.45 -9.47
CA THR A 313 9.83 -13.50 -8.40
C THR A 313 9.28 -13.96 -7.06
N VAL A 314 7.99 -14.29 -6.99
CA VAL A 314 7.31 -14.66 -5.74
C VAL A 314 7.78 -16.00 -5.21
N ARG A 315 7.98 -17.02 -6.07
CA ARG A 315 8.52 -18.33 -5.63
C ARG A 315 9.97 -18.22 -5.14
N GLU A 316 10.82 -17.46 -5.83
CA GLU A 316 12.19 -17.21 -5.39
C GLU A 316 12.20 -16.45 -4.06
N GLY A 317 11.37 -15.41 -3.95
CA GLY A 317 11.21 -14.63 -2.73
C GLY A 317 10.72 -15.47 -1.56
N ARG A 318 9.71 -16.31 -1.78
CA ARG A 318 9.17 -17.24 -0.80
C ARG A 318 10.23 -18.22 -0.31
N GLU A 319 10.99 -18.85 -1.20
CA GLU A 319 12.06 -19.77 -0.82
C GLU A 319 13.16 -19.03 -0.03
N ARG A 320 13.52 -17.82 -0.46
CA ARG A 320 14.51 -17.00 0.25
C ARG A 320 14.06 -16.58 1.66
N LEU A 321 12.78 -16.26 1.83
CA LEU A 321 12.24 -15.78 3.11
C LEU A 321 11.90 -16.93 4.05
N PHE A 322 11.30 -18.02 3.55
CA PHE A 322 10.71 -19.10 4.37
C PHE A 322 11.32 -20.49 4.13
N GLY A 323 12.13 -20.66 3.09
CA GLY A 323 12.78 -21.92 2.72
C GLY A 323 13.98 -22.27 3.58
N GLU A 324 14.70 -23.32 3.19
CA GLU A 324 15.91 -23.74 3.90
C GLU A 324 17.07 -22.79 3.60
N ARG A 325 17.76 -22.34 4.66
CA ARG A 325 18.94 -21.47 4.52
C ARG A 325 20.24 -22.28 4.56
N PRO A 326 21.00 -22.35 3.44
CA PRO A 326 22.30 -22.98 3.41
C PRO A 326 23.35 -22.07 4.08
N LEU A 327 23.95 -22.55 5.17
CA LEU A 327 24.89 -21.77 5.98
C LEU A 327 26.35 -22.25 5.84
N ASP A 328 26.60 -23.26 5.01
CA ASP A 328 27.93 -23.89 4.88
C ASP A 328 29.01 -22.89 4.42
N HIS A 329 28.60 -21.87 3.66
CA HIS A 329 29.50 -20.80 3.22
C HIS A 329 30.02 -19.94 4.39
N LEU A 330 29.30 -19.89 5.51
CA LEU A 330 29.67 -19.10 6.68
C LEU A 330 30.82 -19.73 7.48
N ASP A 331 31.04 -21.04 7.37
CA ASP A 331 32.24 -21.66 7.94
C ASP A 331 33.49 -21.18 7.18
N ALA A 332 33.42 -21.05 5.86
CA ALA A 332 34.52 -20.48 5.07
C ALA A 332 34.73 -18.98 5.33
N GLU A 333 33.68 -18.28 5.76
CA GLU A 333 33.74 -16.84 6.03
C GLU A 333 34.21 -16.51 7.45
N TYR A 334 33.73 -17.23 8.46
CA TYR A 334 33.87 -16.88 9.88
C TYR A 334 34.73 -17.86 10.68
N LEU A 335 35.28 -18.89 10.04
CA LEU A 335 36.33 -19.72 10.64
C LEU A 335 37.70 -19.40 10.03
N ARG A 336 38.71 -19.45 10.89
CA ARG A 336 40.11 -19.46 10.50
C ARG A 336 40.47 -20.84 9.93
N ALA A 337 41.63 -20.91 9.25
CA ALA A 337 42.12 -22.16 8.67
C ALA A 337 42.36 -23.29 9.70
N ASP A 338 42.49 -22.96 10.99
CA ASP A 338 42.63 -23.92 12.09
C ASP A 338 41.28 -24.36 12.70
N GLY A 339 40.15 -23.90 12.12
CA GLY A 339 38.79 -24.22 12.57
C GLY A 339 38.28 -23.36 13.72
N ARG A 340 39.08 -22.43 14.25
CA ARG A 340 38.65 -21.48 15.29
C ARG A 340 37.86 -20.33 14.68
N LEU A 341 37.02 -19.67 15.49
CA LEU A 341 36.28 -18.48 15.07
C LEU A 341 37.25 -17.35 14.70
N ASP A 342 36.95 -16.66 13.60
CA ASP A 342 37.48 -15.33 13.33
C ASP A 342 36.69 -14.29 14.13
N VAL A 343 36.97 -14.24 15.44
CA VAL A 343 36.19 -13.46 16.40
C VAL A 343 36.19 -11.96 16.11
N GLU A 344 37.28 -11.39 15.58
CA GLU A 344 37.33 -9.97 15.20
C GLU A 344 36.37 -9.67 14.06
N LYS A 345 36.34 -10.55 13.04
CA LYS A 345 35.43 -10.42 11.91
C LYS A 345 33.97 -10.55 12.34
N ILE A 346 33.65 -11.57 13.15
CA ILE A 346 32.29 -11.76 13.70
C ILE A 346 31.86 -10.52 14.49
N VAL A 347 32.69 -10.03 15.39
CA VAL A 347 32.37 -8.88 16.25
C VAL A 347 32.24 -7.59 15.46
N GLY A 348 33.03 -7.41 14.38
CA GLY A 348 32.85 -6.32 13.43
C GLY A 348 31.45 -6.27 12.82
N ARG A 349 30.85 -7.44 12.61
CA ARG A 349 29.49 -7.62 12.07
C ARG A 349 28.37 -7.43 13.10
N LEU A 350 28.68 -7.20 14.37
CA LEU A 350 27.69 -6.96 15.42
C LEU A 350 27.38 -5.47 15.66
N ASP A 351 27.99 -4.56 14.88
CA ASP A 351 27.73 -3.13 14.98
C ASP A 351 26.34 -2.79 14.43
N HIS A 352 25.59 -1.95 15.16
CA HIS A 352 24.27 -1.44 14.77
C HIS A 352 24.26 -0.73 13.41
N LYS A 353 25.41 -0.25 12.93
CA LYS A 353 25.54 0.37 11.61
C LYS A 353 25.20 -0.57 10.45
N HIS A 354 25.12 -1.87 10.71
CA HIS A 354 24.83 -2.89 9.70
C HIS A 354 23.42 -3.47 9.77
N TRP A 355 22.50 -2.80 10.46
CA TRP A 355 21.13 -3.24 10.69
C TRP A 355 20.28 -3.56 9.44
N ASN A 356 20.66 -3.06 8.27
CA ASN A 356 19.97 -3.33 7.00
C ASN A 356 20.71 -4.35 6.09
N GLU A 357 21.79 -4.98 6.58
CA GLU A 357 22.52 -5.95 5.78
C GLU A 357 21.98 -7.38 6.04
N ARG A 358 21.60 -8.07 4.95
CA ARG A 358 21.04 -9.44 4.94
C ARG A 358 21.90 -10.49 5.65
N TYR A 359 23.16 -10.19 5.98
CA TYR A 359 24.04 -11.14 6.67
C TYR A 359 23.64 -11.37 8.14
N ALA A 360 22.94 -10.43 8.79
CA ALA A 360 22.66 -10.54 10.23
C ALA A 360 21.83 -11.78 10.55
N ASP A 361 20.83 -12.06 9.70
CA ASP A 361 19.96 -13.23 9.80
C ASP A 361 20.76 -14.54 9.69
N ASP A 362 21.58 -14.66 8.64
CA ASP A 362 22.35 -15.87 8.36
C ASP A 362 23.43 -16.10 9.43
N LEU A 363 24.11 -15.04 9.87
CA LEU A 363 25.11 -15.09 10.93
C LEU A 363 24.48 -15.50 12.27
N GLY A 364 23.30 -14.97 12.59
CA GLY A 364 22.55 -15.33 13.80
C GLY A 364 22.14 -16.79 13.82
N LEU A 365 21.56 -17.26 12.71
CA LEU A 365 21.13 -18.65 12.55
C LEU A 365 22.32 -19.62 12.57
N TRP A 366 23.42 -19.28 11.91
CA TRP A 366 24.66 -20.07 11.90
C TRP A 366 25.23 -20.18 13.31
N ALA A 367 25.29 -19.06 14.03
CA ALA A 367 25.79 -19.06 15.41
C ALA A 367 24.91 -19.93 16.33
N ALA A 368 23.59 -19.85 16.17
CA ALA A 368 22.65 -20.68 16.93
C ALA A 368 22.86 -22.19 16.69
N ARG A 369 23.00 -22.61 15.42
CA ARG A 369 23.22 -24.03 15.06
C ARG A 369 24.57 -24.54 15.56
N ARG A 370 25.63 -23.74 15.43
CA ARG A 370 26.99 -24.11 15.84
C ARG A 370 27.17 -24.16 17.36
N HIS A 371 26.41 -23.38 18.10
CA HIS A 371 26.51 -23.30 19.56
C HIS A 371 26.40 -24.67 20.26
N ALA A 372 25.58 -25.57 19.73
CA ALA A 372 25.37 -26.90 20.32
C ALA A 372 26.66 -27.74 20.41
N SER A 373 27.50 -27.69 19.39
CA SER A 373 28.76 -28.47 19.30
C SER A 373 30.00 -27.75 19.82
N ALA A 374 29.88 -26.46 20.14
CA ALA A 374 31.00 -25.59 20.51
C ALA A 374 31.49 -25.81 21.96
N ASP A 375 32.75 -25.44 22.23
CA ASP A 375 33.30 -25.41 23.59
C ASP A 375 32.79 -24.21 24.41
N ALA A 376 33.15 -24.13 25.70
CA ALA A 376 32.63 -23.08 26.59
C ALA A 376 32.95 -21.64 26.14
N ARG A 377 34.13 -21.39 25.57
CA ARG A 377 34.53 -20.05 25.13
C ARG A 377 33.89 -19.71 23.80
N GLU A 378 33.86 -20.66 22.88
CA GLU A 378 33.20 -20.51 21.59
C GLU A 378 31.69 -20.30 21.76
N ARG A 379 31.04 -21.02 22.68
CA ARG A 379 29.62 -20.83 23.03
C ARG A 379 29.30 -19.42 23.47
N VAL A 380 30.18 -18.73 24.21
CA VAL A 380 29.96 -17.33 24.60
C VAL A 380 29.87 -16.44 23.37
N VAL A 381 30.80 -16.57 22.43
CA VAL A 381 30.81 -15.77 21.19
C VAL A 381 29.56 -16.08 20.38
N LEU A 382 29.24 -17.36 20.15
CA LEU A 382 28.10 -17.78 19.34
C LEU A 382 26.76 -17.36 19.95
N PHE A 383 26.60 -17.47 21.28
CA PHE A 383 25.41 -16.99 21.98
C PHE A 383 25.23 -15.47 21.80
N MET A 384 26.29 -14.69 21.99
CA MET A 384 26.23 -13.24 21.86
C MET A 384 26.02 -12.80 20.41
N THR A 385 26.59 -13.53 19.45
CA THR A 385 26.33 -13.32 18.02
C THR A 385 24.86 -13.57 17.68
N ALA A 386 24.30 -14.71 18.10
CA ALA A 386 22.89 -15.02 17.91
C ALA A 386 21.97 -13.99 18.58
N TYR A 387 22.27 -13.57 19.81
CA TYR A 387 21.50 -12.55 20.50
C TYR A 387 21.56 -11.18 19.81
N GLN A 388 22.76 -10.72 19.45
CA GLN A 388 22.96 -9.37 18.93
C GLN A 388 22.48 -9.21 17.49
N THR A 389 22.59 -10.27 16.67
CA THR A 389 22.04 -10.29 15.30
C THR A 389 20.53 -10.11 15.28
N MET A 390 19.78 -10.72 16.21
CA MET A 390 18.33 -10.51 16.32
C MET A 390 17.96 -9.07 16.72
N LYS A 391 18.86 -8.35 17.39
CA LYS A 391 18.64 -6.95 17.74
C LYS A 391 18.92 -5.96 16.62
N ILE A 392 19.74 -6.37 15.65
CA ILE A 392 20.10 -5.53 14.52
C ILE A 392 19.39 -5.96 13.23
N SER A 393 18.70 -7.10 13.20
CA SER A 393 17.86 -7.48 12.08
C SER A 393 16.67 -6.51 11.94
N TYR A 394 16.43 -6.01 10.74
CA TYR A 394 15.36 -5.05 10.44
C TYR A 394 14.52 -5.53 9.23
N PRO A 395 13.17 -5.43 9.28
CA PRO A 395 12.34 -5.01 10.42
C PRO A 395 12.32 -6.01 11.59
N GLY A 396 12.94 -7.17 11.39
CA GLY A 396 13.10 -8.28 12.32
C GLY A 396 13.53 -9.52 11.51
N PRO A 397 14.00 -10.60 12.15
CA PRO A 397 14.41 -11.80 11.43
C PRO A 397 13.21 -12.50 10.76
N PRO A 398 13.38 -13.14 9.58
CA PRO A 398 12.36 -14.00 8.99
C PRO A 398 11.97 -15.18 9.91
N PRO A 399 10.75 -15.73 9.81
CA PRO A 399 10.26 -16.76 10.75
C PRO A 399 11.14 -18.00 10.87
N ASN A 400 11.73 -18.48 9.77
CA ASN A 400 12.66 -19.62 9.80
C ASN A 400 13.95 -19.33 10.59
N VAL A 401 14.46 -18.10 10.52
CA VAL A 401 15.60 -17.61 11.30
C VAL A 401 15.19 -17.44 12.76
N ALA A 402 14.02 -16.85 13.00
CA ALA A 402 13.47 -16.67 14.34
C ALA A 402 13.31 -18.02 15.06
N ALA A 403 12.70 -19.01 14.42
CA ALA A 403 12.55 -20.37 14.96
C ALA A 403 13.91 -21.04 15.24
N GLY A 404 14.87 -20.91 14.32
CA GLY A 404 16.20 -21.49 14.48
C GLY A 404 17.00 -20.87 15.63
N VAL A 405 16.92 -19.55 15.83
CA VAL A 405 17.57 -18.87 16.96
C VAL A 405 16.79 -19.11 18.26
N LEU A 406 15.46 -19.19 18.20
CA LEU A 406 14.61 -19.53 19.35
C LEU A 406 14.96 -20.91 19.92
N ALA A 407 15.31 -21.88 19.09
CA ALA A 407 15.79 -23.20 19.54
C ALA A 407 17.04 -23.13 20.44
N LEU A 408 17.89 -22.11 20.26
CA LEU A 408 19.00 -21.80 21.19
C LEU A 408 18.51 -21.03 22.42
N MET A 409 17.66 -20.01 22.23
CA MET A 409 17.29 -19.08 23.30
C MET A 409 16.33 -19.71 24.33
N ALA A 410 15.34 -20.48 23.90
CA ALA A 410 14.28 -21.00 24.77
C ALA A 410 14.81 -21.89 25.92
N PRO A 411 15.72 -22.86 25.70
CA PRO A 411 16.29 -23.63 26.81
C PRO A 411 17.08 -22.79 27.82
N LEU A 412 17.80 -21.77 27.35
CA LEU A 412 18.55 -20.85 28.20
C LEU A 412 17.62 -19.93 29.00
N ALA A 413 16.52 -19.50 28.39
CA ALA A 413 15.49 -18.69 29.05
C ALA A 413 14.78 -19.44 30.18
N ALA A 414 14.49 -20.74 29.95
CA ALA A 414 13.79 -21.63 30.87
C ALA A 414 14.67 -22.20 31.99
N ALA A 415 16.00 -22.13 31.88
CA ALA A 415 16.92 -22.64 32.88
C ALA A 415 16.76 -21.92 34.23
N GLU A 416 16.84 -22.68 35.33
CA GLU A 416 16.74 -22.13 36.69
C GLU A 416 17.86 -21.12 36.95
N ARG A 417 17.49 -19.89 37.32
CA ARG A 417 18.43 -18.81 37.56
C ARG A 417 18.84 -18.80 39.03
N PRO A 418 20.14 -18.86 39.35
CA PRO A 418 20.57 -18.81 40.73
C PRO A 418 20.25 -17.45 41.36
N GLY A 419 19.86 -17.47 42.64
CA GLY A 419 19.58 -16.27 43.41
C GLY A 419 20.80 -15.35 43.56
N THR A 420 22.00 -15.92 43.55
CA THR A 420 23.30 -15.23 43.64
C THR A 420 24.27 -15.77 42.57
N CYS A 421 25.12 -14.91 42.03
CA CYS A 421 26.16 -15.32 41.07
C CYS A 421 27.27 -16.12 41.76
N ALA A 422 27.83 -17.11 41.08
CA ALA A 422 28.98 -17.90 41.56
C ALA A 422 30.33 -17.22 41.31
N HIS A 423 30.31 -16.07 40.63
CA HIS A 423 31.46 -15.24 40.33
C HIS A 423 31.32 -13.87 41.02
N THR A 424 32.44 -13.18 41.21
CA THR A 424 32.51 -11.89 41.89
C THR A 424 32.49 -10.69 40.94
N ASP A 425 32.61 -10.95 39.64
CA ASP A 425 32.72 -9.91 38.64
C ASP A 425 31.33 -9.38 38.24
N ASP A 426 31.29 -8.16 37.72
CA ASP A 426 30.07 -7.66 37.10
C ASP A 426 29.76 -8.45 35.82
N HIS A 427 28.47 -8.64 35.51
CA HIS A 427 28.08 -9.19 34.22
C HIS A 427 28.52 -8.27 33.07
N PRO A 428 28.87 -8.84 31.90
CA PRO A 428 29.18 -8.06 30.71
C PRO A 428 28.03 -7.14 30.29
N ALA A 429 28.36 -5.94 29.79
CA ALA A 429 27.38 -5.09 29.13
C ALA A 429 27.20 -5.51 27.65
N THR A 430 26.01 -5.31 27.10
CA THR A 430 25.69 -5.68 25.71
C THR A 430 25.78 -4.49 24.74
N ARG A 431 26.58 -3.47 25.06
CA ARG A 431 26.83 -2.36 24.12
C ARG A 431 27.91 -2.80 23.13
N TYR A 432 27.86 -2.27 21.91
CA TYR A 432 28.82 -2.65 20.87
C TYR A 432 30.28 -2.52 21.31
N VAL A 433 30.66 -1.46 22.04
CA VAL A 433 32.04 -1.28 22.55
C VAL A 433 32.46 -2.41 23.50
N ASP A 434 31.55 -2.89 24.34
CA ASP A 434 31.81 -3.99 25.27
C ASP A 434 31.94 -5.32 24.51
N LEU A 435 31.11 -5.56 23.50
CA LEU A 435 31.25 -6.73 22.62
C LEU A 435 32.55 -6.67 21.82
N ARG A 436 32.91 -5.49 21.31
CA ARG A 436 34.11 -5.23 20.50
C ARG A 436 35.39 -5.66 21.18
N HIS A 437 35.50 -5.40 22.48
CA HIS A 437 36.71 -5.65 23.24
C HIS A 437 36.60 -6.86 24.17
N GLY A 438 35.40 -7.18 24.65
CA GLY A 438 35.16 -8.28 25.59
C GLY A 438 35.10 -9.66 24.93
N LEU A 439 34.43 -9.79 23.78
CA LEU A 439 34.27 -11.10 23.11
C LEU A 439 35.58 -11.68 22.57
N PRO A 440 36.45 -10.93 21.88
CA PRO A 440 37.75 -11.44 21.47
C PRO A 440 38.61 -11.89 22.65
N GLN A 441 38.60 -11.11 23.74
CA GLN A 441 39.38 -11.39 24.94
C GLN A 441 38.92 -12.67 25.66
N VAL A 442 37.61 -12.89 25.85
CA VAL A 442 37.12 -14.11 26.52
C VAL A 442 37.34 -15.36 25.64
N TYR A 443 37.31 -15.19 24.32
CA TYR A 443 37.52 -16.27 23.36
C TYR A 443 38.99 -16.71 23.27
N ALA A 444 39.90 -15.75 23.09
CA ALA A 444 41.33 -16.00 22.89
C ALA A 444 42.18 -15.01 23.72
N PRO A 445 42.26 -15.18 25.05
CA PRO A 445 42.90 -14.21 25.96
C PRO A 445 44.39 -14.00 25.70
N GLU A 446 45.06 -14.98 25.07
CA GLU A 446 46.48 -14.87 24.70
C GLU A 446 46.71 -14.04 23.43
N GLU A 447 45.68 -13.88 22.60
CA GLU A 447 45.73 -13.12 21.34
C GLU A 447 45.21 -11.68 21.54
N PHE A 448 44.31 -11.47 22.49
CA PHE A 448 43.64 -10.20 22.72
C PHE A 448 43.92 -9.66 24.14
N PRO A 449 44.61 -8.52 24.28
CA PRO A 449 44.96 -7.97 25.58
C PRO A 449 43.73 -7.53 26.38
N ALA A 450 43.82 -7.65 27.70
CA ALA A 450 42.75 -7.22 28.61
C ALA A 450 42.54 -5.69 28.55
N THR A 451 41.29 -5.27 28.67
CA THR A 451 40.82 -3.88 28.69
C THR A 451 39.82 -3.68 29.83
N GLU A 452 39.31 -2.46 30.02
CA GLU A 452 38.24 -2.19 31.00
C GLU A 452 36.93 -2.94 30.71
N HIS A 453 36.74 -3.41 29.48
CA HIS A 453 35.60 -4.23 29.05
C HIS A 453 35.82 -5.74 29.25
N THR A 454 37.00 -6.15 29.72
CA THR A 454 37.31 -7.55 30.00
C THR A 454 36.50 -8.07 31.18
N ARG A 455 35.95 -9.27 31.03
CA ARG A 455 35.20 -9.98 32.05
C ARG A 455 35.56 -11.46 32.03
N THR A 456 35.47 -12.13 33.17
CA THR A 456 35.82 -13.56 33.29
C THR A 456 34.87 -14.45 32.50
N LEU A 457 35.34 -15.64 32.10
CA LEU A 457 34.52 -16.64 31.42
C LEU A 457 33.30 -17.02 32.27
N GLU A 458 33.45 -17.08 33.58
CA GLU A 458 32.39 -17.36 34.55
C GLU A 458 31.28 -16.29 34.52
N SER A 459 31.63 -15.02 34.28
CA SER A 459 30.65 -13.95 34.16
C SER A 459 29.85 -14.03 32.85
N TRP A 460 30.50 -14.37 31.73
CA TRP A 460 29.87 -14.53 30.41
C TRP A 460 28.99 -15.78 30.34
N THR A 461 29.39 -16.85 31.02
CA THR A 461 28.64 -18.13 31.05
C THR A 461 27.66 -18.21 32.23
N CYS A 462 27.53 -17.15 33.02
CA CYS A 462 26.64 -17.11 34.19
C CYS A 462 25.18 -17.37 33.78
N PRO A 463 24.50 -18.41 34.33
CA PRO A 463 23.11 -18.72 34.00
C PRO A 463 22.14 -17.57 34.27
N ARG A 464 22.45 -16.72 35.25
CA ARG A 464 21.65 -15.52 35.54
C ARG A 464 21.76 -14.48 34.42
N PHE A 465 22.93 -14.32 33.82
CA PHE A 465 23.18 -13.39 32.71
C PHE A 465 22.59 -13.92 31.40
N THR A 466 23.00 -15.12 30.99
CA THR A 466 22.54 -15.73 29.73
C THR A 466 21.05 -15.96 29.74
N GLY A 467 20.46 -16.44 30.85
CA GLY A 467 19.03 -16.64 30.97
C GLY A 467 18.20 -15.35 30.92
N LEU A 468 18.74 -14.21 31.38
CA LEU A 468 18.06 -12.92 31.28
C LEU A 468 18.04 -12.41 29.83
N LEU A 469 19.18 -12.47 29.14
CA LEU A 469 19.26 -12.07 27.73
C LEU A 469 18.43 -12.99 26.84
N ALA A 470 18.53 -14.31 27.07
CA ALA A 470 17.78 -15.31 26.32
C ALA A 470 16.27 -15.14 26.50
N ALA A 471 15.77 -14.85 27.70
CA ALA A 471 14.35 -14.61 27.92
C ALA A 471 13.83 -13.35 27.21
N GLY A 472 14.62 -12.27 27.23
CA GLY A 472 14.27 -11.05 26.47
C GLY A 472 14.23 -11.29 24.97
N CYS A 473 15.16 -12.08 24.44
CA CYS A 473 15.23 -12.45 23.03
C CYS A 473 14.09 -13.41 22.64
N ALA A 474 13.91 -14.50 23.38
CA ALA A 474 12.91 -15.54 23.12
C ALA A 474 11.49 -14.96 23.04
N SER A 475 11.10 -14.08 23.97
CA SER A 475 9.78 -13.45 23.94
C SER A 475 9.52 -12.61 22.68
N GLY A 476 10.57 -12.06 22.05
CA GLY A 476 10.45 -11.37 20.76
C GLY A 476 10.35 -12.35 19.59
N LEU A 477 11.13 -13.43 19.63
CA LEU A 477 11.17 -14.44 18.57
C LEU A 477 9.94 -15.34 18.55
N GLU A 478 9.32 -15.64 19.69
CA GLU A 478 8.09 -16.46 19.78
C GLU A 478 6.97 -15.84 18.94
N LYS A 479 6.80 -14.51 19.01
CA LYS A 479 5.82 -13.80 18.19
C LYS A 479 6.08 -13.89 16.69
N LEU A 480 7.34 -13.97 16.29
CA LEU A 480 7.75 -14.03 14.88
C LEU A 480 7.81 -15.45 14.33
N ALA A 481 7.67 -16.47 15.18
CA ALA A 481 7.75 -17.88 14.80
C ALA A 481 6.40 -18.59 14.85
N GLU A 482 5.39 -17.97 15.46
CA GLU A 482 3.99 -18.43 15.46
C GLU A 482 3.21 -17.96 14.22
N ASP A 483 3.69 -16.90 13.56
CA ASP A 483 3.29 -16.40 12.24
C ASP A 483 4.16 -17.06 11.15
#